data_AF-A0AAW4KIL0-F1
#
_entry.id   AF-A0AAW4KIL0-F1
#
_cell.length_a   1.000
_cell.length_b   1.000
_cell.length_c   1.000
_cell.angle_alpha   90.00
_cell.angle_beta   90.00
_cell.angle_gamma   90.00
#
_symmetry.space_group_name_H-M   'P 1'
#
loop_
_entity.id
_entity.type
_entity.pdbx_description
1 polymer ?
#
loop_
_entity_poly.entity_id
_entity_poly.type
_entity_poly.pdbx_seq_one_letter_code
_entity_poly.pdbx_strand_id
1 'polypeptide(L)'
;KAAPPSVIVNMQADILHMSEGAGRFLRYVTGEVTHNLVTLVHHDLRLDIRTTLFQVQQSNNPVSSRKIRIQREQGPFLVDISARPYRDEATEND
;
A
#
# COMPACT_ATOMS: atom_id res chain seq x y z
N LYS A 1 15.67 10.02 -11.66
CA LYS A 1 14.48 9.17 -11.95
C LYS A 1 13.82 8.88 -10.62
N ALA A 2 12.61 9.38 -10.36
CA ALA A 2 11.95 9.17 -9.06
C ALA A 2 11.48 7.71 -8.94
N ALA A 3 11.66 7.11 -7.76
CA ALA A 3 11.08 5.80 -7.45
C ALA A 3 9.54 5.90 -7.44
N PRO A 4 8.81 4.82 -7.77
CA PRO A 4 7.37 4.78 -7.57
C PRO A 4 7.02 5.03 -6.10
N PRO A 5 5.89 5.70 -5.79
CA PRO A 5 5.43 5.84 -4.43
C PRO A 5 5.23 4.47 -3.76
N SER A 6 5.80 4.28 -2.57
CA SER A 6 5.83 3.01 -1.86
C SER A 6 5.51 3.15 -0.37
N VAL A 7 4.99 2.08 0.22
CA VAL A 7 4.67 1.98 1.65
C VAL A 7 5.13 0.62 2.16
N ILE A 8 5.82 0.61 3.29
CA ILE A 8 6.15 -0.62 4.04
C ILE A 8 5.12 -0.76 5.14
N VAL A 9 4.56 -1.97 5.28
CA VAL A 9 3.58 -2.29 6.32
C VAL A 9 3.99 -3.53 7.11
N ASN A 10 3.54 -3.63 8.35
CA ASN A 10 3.62 -4.86 9.13
C ASN A 10 2.56 -5.90 8.65
N MET A 11 2.50 -7.04 9.33
CA MET A 11 1.53 -8.10 9.01
C MET A 11 0.06 -7.67 9.22
N GLN A 12 -0.18 -6.69 10.09
CA GLN A 12 -1.49 -6.11 10.38
C GLN A 12 -1.87 -4.97 9.41
N ALA A 13 -1.04 -4.71 8.40
CA ALA A 13 -1.17 -3.60 7.44
C ALA A 13 -0.99 -2.19 8.04
N ASP A 14 -0.37 -2.08 9.21
CA ASP A 14 0.02 -0.77 9.76
C ASP A 14 1.27 -0.26 9.06
N ILE A 15 1.25 1.02 8.71
CA ILE A 15 2.33 1.69 7.99
C ILE A 15 3.54 1.84 8.91
N LEU A 16 4.65 1.23 8.50
CA LEU A 16 5.96 1.37 9.14
C LEU A 16 6.79 2.48 8.48
N HIS A 17 6.69 2.59 7.15
CA HIS A 17 7.42 3.58 6.38
C HIS A 17 6.65 3.97 5.12
N MET A 18 6.88 5.20 4.65
CA MET A 18 6.25 5.79 3.47
C MET A 18 7.28 6.58 2.67
N SER A 19 7.33 6.36 1.36
CA SER A 19 8.11 7.22 0.47
C SER A 19 7.42 8.56 0.24
N GLU A 20 8.21 9.53 -0.21
CA GLU A 20 7.67 10.77 -0.75
C GLU A 20 6.67 10.46 -1.88
N GLY A 21 5.54 11.18 -1.90
CA GLY A 21 4.48 11.01 -2.89
C GLY A 21 3.47 9.89 -2.60
N ALA A 22 3.69 8.96 -1.67
CA ALA A 22 2.68 7.93 -1.36
C ALA A 22 1.49 8.49 -0.57
N GLY A 23 1.72 9.54 0.22
CA GLY A 23 0.68 10.27 0.95
C GLY A 23 -0.44 10.78 0.05
N ARG A 24 -0.18 11.04 -1.24
CA ARG A 24 -1.22 11.46 -2.19
C ARG A 24 -2.31 10.40 -2.37
N PHE A 25 -2.02 9.13 -2.14
CA PHE A 25 -2.98 8.02 -2.25
C PHE A 25 -3.70 7.71 -0.93
N LEU A 26 -3.27 8.35 0.16
CA LEU A 26 -3.94 8.29 1.44
C LEU A 26 -4.97 9.41 1.55
N ARG A 27 -5.93 9.20 2.44
CA ARG A 27 -6.96 10.16 2.81
C ARG A 27 -6.78 10.53 4.27
N TYR A 28 -7.15 11.76 4.58
CA TYR A 28 -7.33 12.20 5.94
C TYR A 28 -8.60 11.57 6.52
N VAL A 29 -8.47 10.88 7.65
CA VAL A 29 -9.59 10.40 8.46
C VAL A 29 -9.64 11.22 9.73
N THR A 30 -10.79 11.84 10.01
CA THR A 30 -11.03 12.56 11.25
C THR A 30 -11.44 11.60 12.35
N GLY A 31 -10.88 11.76 13.55
CA GLY A 31 -11.23 10.95 14.72
C GLY A 31 -10.05 10.11 15.19
N GLU A 32 -10.22 8.79 15.19
CA GLU A 32 -9.22 7.84 15.69
C GLU A 32 -7.90 7.94 14.91
N VAL A 33 -6.80 8.06 15.64
CA VAL A 33 -5.45 8.04 15.06
C VAL A 33 -5.14 6.61 14.65
N THR A 34 -5.28 6.33 13.35
CA THR A 34 -4.96 5.03 12.77
C THR A 34 -3.77 5.15 11.82
N HIS A 35 -2.88 4.16 11.87
CA HIS A 35 -1.78 4.00 10.92
C HIS A 35 -2.06 2.88 9.91
N ASN A 36 -3.27 2.34 9.88
CA ASN A 36 -3.59 1.20 9.04
C ASN A 36 -3.76 1.62 7.57
N LEU A 37 -2.96 1.03 6.67
CA LEU A 37 -2.95 1.38 5.24
C LEU A 37 -4.32 1.16 4.57
N VAL A 38 -5.02 0.08 4.90
CA VAL A 38 -6.33 -0.24 4.30
C VAL A 38 -7.38 0.79 4.72
N THR A 39 -7.27 1.31 5.94
CA THR A 39 -8.12 2.40 6.43
C THR A 39 -7.76 3.74 5.80
N LEU A 40 -6.47 4.04 5.67
CA LEU A 40 -6.02 5.34 5.19
C LEU A 40 -6.13 5.51 3.67
N VAL A 41 -6.06 4.43 2.88
CA VAL A 41 -6.02 4.56 1.43
C VAL A 41 -7.34 5.08 0.82
N HIS A 42 -7.22 5.72 -0.36
CA HIS A 42 -8.33 6.05 -1.25
C HIS A 42 -9.28 4.86 -1.44
N HIS A 43 -10.58 5.13 -1.39
CA HIS A 43 -11.61 4.08 -1.39
C HIS A 43 -11.53 3.15 -2.60
N ASP A 44 -11.28 3.69 -3.79
CA ASP A 44 -11.08 2.92 -5.03
C ASP A 44 -9.93 1.90 -4.95
N LEU A 45 -8.94 2.12 -4.09
CA LEU A 45 -7.76 1.25 -3.95
C LEU A 45 -7.91 0.18 -2.87
N ARG A 46 -8.93 0.28 -2.00
CA ARG A 46 -9.02 -0.53 -0.78
C ARG A 46 -9.10 -2.02 -1.07
N LEU A 47 -9.92 -2.41 -2.05
CA LEU A 47 -10.13 -3.81 -2.39
C LEU A 47 -8.84 -4.43 -2.92
N ASP A 48 -8.19 -3.78 -3.89
CA ASP A 48 -6.96 -4.27 -4.50
C ASP A 48 -5.79 -4.27 -3.51
N ILE A 49 -5.63 -3.26 -2.66
CA ILE A 49 -4.60 -3.28 -1.61
C ILE A 49 -4.83 -4.46 -0.66
N ARG A 50 -6.05 -4.62 -0.14
CA ARG A 50 -6.36 -5.73 0.79
C ARG A 50 -6.09 -7.08 0.15
N THR A 51 -6.48 -7.25 -1.12
CA THR A 51 -6.28 -8.51 -1.85
C THR A 51 -4.80 -8.77 -2.12
N THR A 52 -4.06 -7.75 -2.55
CA THR A 52 -2.62 -7.86 -2.85
C THR A 52 -1.83 -8.15 -1.56
N LEU A 53 -2.15 -7.48 -0.44
CA LEU A 53 -1.55 -7.73 0.88
C LEU A 53 -1.86 -9.14 1.38
N PHE A 54 -3.10 -9.61 1.24
CA PHE A 54 -3.47 -10.96 1.63
C PHE A 54 -2.70 -12.00 0.80
N GLN A 55 -2.64 -11.83 -0.53
CA GLN A 55 -1.97 -12.77 -1.42
C GLN A 55 -0.46 -12.79 -1.22
N VAL A 56 0.19 -11.64 -1.03
CA VAL A 56 1.65 -11.58 -0.80
C VAL A 56 2.01 -12.21 0.55
N GLN A 57 1.18 -12.03 1.58
CA GLN A 57 1.38 -12.67 2.89
C GLN A 57 1.18 -14.18 2.82
N GLN A 58 0.14 -14.66 2.12
CA GLN A 58 -0.16 -16.09 2.01
C GLN A 58 0.86 -16.83 1.13
N SER A 59 1.27 -16.22 0.01
CA SER A 59 2.16 -16.88 -0.96
C SER A 59 3.65 -16.64 -0.70
N ASN A 60 3.99 -15.64 0.11
CA ASN A 60 5.36 -15.13 0.28
C ASN A 60 6.08 -14.87 -1.06
N ASN A 61 5.32 -14.47 -2.09
CA ASN A 61 5.80 -14.17 -3.44
C ASN A 61 5.28 -12.79 -3.89
N PRO A 62 6.00 -12.07 -4.78
CA PRO A 62 5.50 -10.83 -5.36
C PRO A 62 4.13 -11.00 -6.04
N VAL A 63 3.21 -10.07 -5.76
CA VAL A 63 1.85 -10.04 -6.33
C VAL A 63 1.61 -8.68 -6.96
N SER A 64 0.87 -8.65 -8.07
CA SER A 64 0.44 -7.40 -8.71
C SER A 64 -1.06 -7.39 -8.97
N SER A 65 -1.68 -6.23 -8.82
CA SER A 65 -3.09 -6.01 -9.12
C SER A 65 -3.32 -5.77 -10.62
N ARG A 66 -4.58 -5.69 -11.01
CA ARG A 66 -4.97 -5.07 -12.29
C ARG A 66 -4.84 -3.55 -12.19
N LYS A 67 -4.95 -2.85 -13.32
CA LYS A 67 -5.06 -1.39 -13.33
C LYS A 67 -6.40 -0.94 -12.75
N ILE A 68 -6.34 -0.07 -11.77
CA ILE A 68 -7.48 0.48 -11.03
C ILE A 68 -7.67 1.92 -11.48
N ARG A 69 -8.91 2.29 -11.82
CA ARG A 69 -9.25 3.67 -12.18
C ARG A 69 -9.61 4.44 -10.91
N ILE A 70 -8.87 5.51 -10.64
CA ILE A 70 -9.11 6.41 -9.52
C ILE A 70 -9.67 7.72 -10.05
N GLN A 71 -10.73 8.22 -9.43
CA GLN A 71 -11.27 9.54 -9.72
C GLN A 71 -10.58 10.61 -8.87
N ARG A 72 -10.18 11.73 -9.50
CA ARG A 72 -9.67 12.93 -8.84
C ARG A 72 -10.24 14.18 -9.49
N GLU A 73 -10.12 15.31 -8.78
CA GLU A 73 -10.54 16.63 -9.28
C GLU A 73 -9.87 16.99 -10.62
N GLN A 74 -8.61 16.59 -10.84
CA GLN A 74 -7.88 16.84 -12.08
C GLN A 74 -8.16 15.81 -13.20
N GLY A 75 -9.07 14.87 -12.97
CA GLY A 75 -9.46 13.82 -13.91
C GLY A 75 -9.07 12.41 -13.46
N PRO A 76 -9.65 11.38 -14.11
CA PRO A 76 -9.37 9.99 -13.82
C PRO A 76 -7.94 9.61 -14.20
N PHE A 77 -7.35 8.71 -13.43
CA PHE A 77 -6.06 8.11 -13.76
C PHE A 77 -6.00 6.65 -13.34
N LEU A 78 -5.04 5.91 -13.90
CA LEU A 78 -4.88 4.48 -13.64
C LEU A 78 -3.72 4.23 -12.69
N VAL A 79 -3.92 3.29 -11.77
CA VAL A 79 -2.91 2.83 -10.82
C VAL A 79 -2.89 1.31 -10.83
N ASP A 80 -1.72 0.72 -11.05
CA ASP A 80 -1.43 -0.67 -10.70
C ASP A 80 -0.67 -0.72 -9.36
N ILE A 81 -0.85 -1.82 -8.64
CA ILE A 81 -0.23 -2.05 -7.33
C ILE A 81 0.63 -3.29 -7.44
N SER A 82 1.84 -3.21 -6.92
CA SER A 82 2.68 -4.39 -6.70
C SER A 82 3.05 -4.48 -5.23
N ALA A 83 2.78 -5.62 -4.59
CA ALA A 83 3.28 -5.91 -3.25
C ALA A 83 4.37 -6.97 -3.33
N ARG A 84 5.39 -6.82 -2.49
CA ARG A 84 6.50 -7.75 -2.37
C ARG A 84 6.71 -8.08 -0.90
N PRO A 85 6.98 -9.34 -0.53
CA PRO A 85 7.43 -9.64 0.81
C PRO A 85 8.72 -8.88 1.08
N TYR A 86 8.81 -8.28 2.26
CA TYR A 86 10.01 -7.60 2.71
C TYR A 86 10.50 -8.33 3.97
N ARG A 87 11.76 -8.76 3.95
CA ARG A 87 12.47 -9.26 5.11
C ARG A 87 13.61 -8.29 5.37
N ASP A 88 13.73 -7.83 6.60
CA ASP A 88 14.89 -7.05 7.01
C ASP A 88 16.08 -8.00 7.15
N GLU A 89 17.22 -7.66 6.54
CA GLU A 89 18.45 -8.45 6.62
C GLU A 89 19.00 -8.51 8.07
N ALA A 90 18.49 -7.66 8.98
CA ALA A 90 18.87 -7.65 10.40
C ALA A 90 18.29 -8.82 11.23
N THR A 91 17.36 -9.63 10.69
CA THR A 91 16.72 -10.74 11.43
C THR A 91 17.23 -12.13 11.02
N GLU A 92 18.36 -12.23 10.31
CA GLU A 92 18.95 -13.52 9.91
C GLU A 92 20.04 -14.05 10.86
N ASN A 93 20.26 -13.37 12.00
CA ASN A 93 21.22 -13.76 13.04
C ASN A 93 20.54 -13.99 14.42
N ASP A 94 19.54 -14.87 14.48
CA ASP A 94 19.10 -15.50 15.74
C ASP A 94 18.83 -16.99 15.52
#